data_AF-A0A151X2B6-F1
#
_entry.id   AF-A0A151X2B6-F1
#
_cell.length_a   1.000
_cell.length_b   1.000
_cell.length_c   1.000
_cell.angle_alpha   90.00
_cell.angle_beta   90.00
_cell.angle_gamma   90.00
#
_symmetry.space_group_name_H-M   'P 1'
#
loop_
_entity.id
_entity.type
_entity.pdbx_description
1 polymer ?
#
loop_
_entity_poly.entity_id
_entity_poly.type
_entity_poly.pdbx_seq_one_letter_code
_entity_poly.pdbx_strand_id
1 'polypeptide(L)'
;MLHLKALLNVGLALLFVLFFCEYLIYYVVLIQCKWPTLNPRKEDSTLRGEAAEKPVKAMFIADTHLLGSKQGHWFDKLRREWQMYRAFQTMMTLHRMDIVFVLGDVFDEGKWCGAAEFEYYIKRFHSLFYVPKDTRIYVVAGNHDMGFHYAITPYRNQRFINGMKSPNVRRLSLRDNHFVLINSMALEGDGCFLCRPTEIAVNKIAKDLKCARRIGNDCYNTSAISRYSRPILLQHYPMYRESDEICNELDQAPDELKAIKFRERWECLSKEASEQLLDILNPRLIVAGHTHHGCRRIHRDDILEFTISSFSWRNKVNPSLLIGTFTPSNYSVSKCYMPVESTVMVIYTCSLLCILIYLIIKLRPRRHVYSRLRRCLD
;
A
#
# COMPACT_ATOMS: atom_id res chain seq x y z
N MET A 1 49.05 -15.63 -9.16
CA MET A 1 48.08 -16.24 -8.22
C MET A 1 47.47 -15.26 -7.21
N LEU A 2 48.24 -14.38 -6.54
CA LEU A 2 47.68 -13.49 -5.49
C LEU A 2 46.63 -12.50 -6.02
N HIS A 3 46.89 -11.87 -7.17
CA HIS A 3 45.96 -10.94 -7.82
C HIS A 3 44.66 -11.63 -8.29
N LEU A 4 44.75 -12.86 -8.81
CA LEU A 4 43.57 -13.63 -9.21
C LEU A 4 42.66 -13.96 -8.01
N LYS A 5 43.23 -14.34 -6.87
CA LYS A 5 42.47 -14.54 -5.62
C LYS A 5 41.81 -13.25 -5.12
N ALA A 6 42.51 -12.12 -5.22
CA ALA A 6 41.95 -10.82 -4.81
C ALA A 6 40.77 -10.42 -5.70
N LEU A 7 40.88 -10.60 -7.01
CA LEU A 7 39.79 -10.33 -7.97
C LEU A 7 38.60 -11.26 -7.76
N LEU A 8 38.84 -12.56 -7.48
CA LEU A 8 37.76 -13.50 -7.14
C LEU A 8 37.01 -13.06 -5.87
N ASN A 9 37.72 -12.69 -4.81
CA ASN A 9 37.10 -12.21 -3.57
C ASN A 9 36.28 -10.93 -3.78
N VAL A 10 36.76 -10.01 -4.62
CA VAL A 10 36.02 -8.80 -5.01
C VAL A 10 34.74 -9.17 -5.76
N GLY A 11 34.82 -10.08 -6.72
CA GLY A 11 33.65 -10.58 -7.44
C GLY A 11 32.60 -11.19 -6.50
N LEU A 12 33.02 -12.05 -5.57
CA LEU A 12 32.13 -12.65 -4.56
C LEU A 12 31.51 -11.59 -3.64
N ALA A 13 32.28 -10.60 -3.21
CA ALA A 13 31.78 -9.51 -2.38
C ALA A 13 30.74 -8.65 -3.12
N LEU A 14 30.99 -8.29 -4.38
CA LEU A 14 30.04 -7.53 -5.20
C LEU A 14 28.75 -8.33 -5.42
N LEU A 15 28.85 -9.62 -5.70
CA LEU A 15 27.69 -10.51 -5.83
C LEU A 15 26.90 -10.61 -4.53
N PHE A 16 27.58 -10.72 -3.39
CA PHE A 16 26.92 -10.76 -2.08
C PHE A 16 26.20 -9.45 -1.77
N VAL A 17 26.84 -8.30 -2.01
CA VAL A 17 26.21 -6.98 -1.78
C VAL A 17 24.97 -6.81 -2.66
N LEU A 18 25.06 -7.17 -3.94
CA LEU A 18 23.93 -7.15 -4.86
C LEU A 18 22.80 -8.07 -4.37
N PHE A 19 23.14 -9.31 -4.02
CA PHE A 19 22.16 -10.27 -3.47
C PHE A 19 21.52 -9.76 -2.16
N PHE A 20 22.32 -9.18 -1.28
CA PHE A 20 21.82 -8.66 -0.02
C PHE A 20 20.83 -7.52 -0.24
N CYS A 21 21.23 -6.49 -1.01
CA CYS A 21 20.43 -5.29 -1.23
C CYS A 21 19.22 -5.52 -2.14
N GLU A 22 19.31 -6.40 -3.14
CA GLU A 22 18.20 -6.64 -4.08
C GLU A 22 17.30 -7.80 -3.68
N TYR A 23 17.76 -8.71 -2.79
CA TYR A 23 17.00 -9.89 -2.40
C TYR A 23 16.81 -10.02 -0.89
N LEU A 24 17.90 -10.16 -0.13
CA LEU A 24 17.85 -10.62 1.28
C LEU A 24 17.30 -9.55 2.24
N ILE A 25 17.58 -8.27 2.00
CA ILE A 25 17.18 -7.18 2.90
C ILE A 25 15.65 -7.12 3.10
N TYR A 26 14.88 -7.47 2.07
CA TYR A 26 13.42 -7.53 2.16
C TYR A 26 12.97 -8.58 3.17
N TYR A 27 13.61 -9.76 3.21
CA TYR A 27 13.30 -10.78 4.21
C TYR A 27 13.70 -10.34 5.62
N VAL A 28 14.88 -9.73 5.76
CA VAL A 28 15.38 -9.23 7.06
C VAL A 28 14.43 -8.19 7.66
N VAL A 29 13.91 -7.28 6.85
CA VAL A 29 12.98 -6.24 7.31
C VAL A 29 11.57 -6.80 7.50
N LEU A 30 11.04 -7.51 6.50
CA LEU A 30 9.62 -7.90 6.48
C LEU A 30 9.29 -9.08 7.41
N ILE A 31 10.25 -9.92 7.79
CA ILE A 31 10.01 -10.98 8.79
C ILE A 31 9.63 -10.43 10.17
N GLN A 32 9.96 -9.16 10.43
CA GLN A 32 9.59 -8.46 11.66
C GLN A 32 8.12 -8.02 11.68
N CYS A 33 7.45 -7.99 10.52
CA CYS A 33 6.03 -7.69 10.39
C CYS A 33 5.20 -8.87 10.91
N LYS A 34 4.70 -8.78 12.15
CA LYS A 34 3.86 -9.84 12.74
C LYS A 34 2.38 -9.52 12.58
N TRP A 35 1.58 -10.55 12.39
CA TRP A 35 0.13 -10.44 12.42
C TRP A 35 -0.35 -9.81 13.74
N PRO A 36 -1.13 -8.71 13.70
CA PRO A 36 -1.65 -8.10 14.91
C PRO A 36 -2.64 -9.03 15.62
N THR A 37 -2.53 -9.06 16.95
CA THR A 37 -3.42 -9.83 17.84
C THR A 37 -4.70 -9.05 18.11
N LEU A 38 -5.84 -9.74 18.05
CA LEU A 38 -7.14 -9.16 18.40
C LEU A 38 -7.16 -8.80 19.89
N ASN A 39 -7.74 -7.65 20.23
CA ASN A 39 -7.89 -7.22 21.62
C ASN A 39 -9.28 -7.60 22.12
N PRO A 40 -9.44 -8.53 23.07
CA PRO A 40 -10.75 -8.95 23.59
C PRO A 40 -11.58 -7.79 24.16
N ARG A 41 -10.94 -6.72 24.64
CA ARG A 41 -11.63 -5.55 25.19
C ARG A 41 -12.32 -4.69 24.13
N LYS A 42 -11.95 -4.85 22.85
CA LYS A 42 -12.55 -4.14 21.70
C LYS A 42 -13.61 -4.98 20.98
N GLU A 43 -13.94 -6.15 21.50
CA GLU A 43 -14.92 -7.02 20.89
C GLU A 43 -16.34 -6.49 21.05
N ASP A 44 -17.07 -6.43 19.95
CA ASP A 44 -18.49 -6.08 19.95
C ASP A 44 -19.31 -7.21 20.59
N SER A 45 -19.72 -6.99 21.84
CA SER A 45 -20.53 -7.93 22.63
C SER A 45 -21.89 -8.26 22.00
N THR A 46 -22.42 -7.39 21.14
CA THR A 46 -23.73 -7.59 20.47
C THR A 46 -23.66 -8.58 19.31
N LEU A 47 -22.45 -8.88 18.81
CA LEU A 47 -22.21 -9.73 17.65
C LEU A 47 -21.62 -11.10 18.03
N ARG A 48 -21.70 -11.50 19.30
CA ARG A 48 -21.23 -12.82 19.77
C ARG A 48 -21.89 -13.94 18.95
N GLY A 49 -21.07 -14.72 18.25
CA GLY A 49 -21.46 -15.94 17.57
C GLY A 49 -20.65 -17.12 18.09
N GLU A 50 -21.22 -18.31 17.93
CA GLU A 50 -20.67 -19.58 18.41
C GLU A 50 -19.38 -19.96 17.67
N ALA A 51 -18.41 -20.49 18.44
CA ALA A 51 -17.08 -20.94 18.03
C ALA A 51 -16.08 -19.87 17.53
N ALA A 52 -14.79 -20.14 17.77
CA ALA A 52 -13.69 -19.29 17.33
C ALA A 52 -13.55 -19.31 15.79
N GLU A 53 -14.28 -18.43 15.11
CA GLU A 53 -14.21 -18.28 13.66
C GLU A 53 -12.79 -17.93 13.21
N LYS A 54 -12.31 -18.61 12.15
CA LYS A 54 -11.01 -18.33 11.54
C LYS A 54 -10.95 -16.85 11.09
N PRO A 55 -10.08 -16.00 11.68
CA PRO A 55 -10.01 -14.59 11.33
C PRO A 55 -9.59 -14.37 9.87
N VAL A 56 -10.10 -13.32 9.23
CA VAL A 56 -9.63 -12.85 7.91
C VAL A 56 -8.32 -12.11 8.06
N LYS A 57 -7.33 -12.51 7.27
CA LYS A 57 -6.00 -11.93 7.18
C LYS A 57 -5.92 -11.09 5.91
N ALA A 58 -5.86 -9.76 6.06
CA ALA A 58 -5.83 -8.84 4.93
C ALA A 58 -4.54 -8.02 4.89
N MET A 59 -4.08 -7.71 3.68
CA MET A 59 -3.02 -6.75 3.43
C MET A 59 -3.58 -5.56 2.63
N PHE A 60 -3.11 -4.35 2.93
CA PHE A 60 -3.50 -3.12 2.26
C PHE A 60 -2.25 -2.39 1.81
N ILE A 61 -2.23 -2.00 0.53
CA ILE A 61 -1.18 -1.16 -0.08
C ILE A 61 -1.85 0.00 -0.81
N ALA A 62 -1.14 1.10 -1.02
CA ALA A 62 -1.64 2.27 -1.73
C ALA A 62 -0.55 2.87 -2.62
N ASP A 63 -0.97 3.67 -3.60
CA ASP A 63 -0.10 4.55 -4.39
C ASP A 63 1.12 3.81 -4.95
N THR A 64 0.89 2.73 -5.69
CA THR A 64 1.98 1.97 -6.31
C THR A 64 2.63 2.76 -7.45
N HIS A 65 1.89 3.66 -8.10
CA HIS A 65 2.36 4.51 -9.20
C HIS A 65 3.26 3.77 -10.21
N LEU A 66 2.78 2.67 -10.81
CA LEU A 66 3.56 1.99 -11.85
C LEU A 66 3.87 3.01 -12.95
N LEU A 67 5.17 3.19 -13.22
CA LEU A 67 5.65 4.29 -14.06
C LEU A 67 5.14 4.17 -15.48
N GLY A 68 4.68 5.30 -16.03
CA GLY A 68 4.25 5.36 -17.41
C GLY A 68 5.35 5.72 -18.39
N SER A 69 5.01 5.78 -19.67
CA SER A 69 5.95 6.04 -20.76
C SER A 69 6.24 7.53 -20.98
N LYS A 70 5.41 8.44 -20.46
CA LYS A 70 5.51 9.88 -20.76
C LYS A 70 6.46 10.60 -19.82
N GLN A 71 6.31 10.40 -18.52
CA GLN A 71 7.07 11.06 -17.45
C GLN A 71 7.97 10.06 -16.70
N GLY A 72 7.83 8.76 -16.95
CA GLY A 72 8.69 7.74 -16.37
C GLY A 72 10.03 7.59 -17.08
N HIS A 73 11.11 7.55 -16.31
CA HIS A 73 12.44 7.16 -16.80
C HIS A 73 12.64 5.64 -16.67
N TRP A 74 13.27 4.99 -17.65
CA TRP A 74 13.40 3.52 -17.67
C TRP A 74 14.16 2.96 -16.46
N PHE A 75 15.21 3.65 -16.01
CA PHE A 75 16.01 3.22 -14.86
C PHE A 75 15.26 3.41 -13.55
N ASP A 76 14.50 4.51 -13.44
CA ASP A 76 13.62 4.72 -12.30
C ASP A 76 12.57 3.61 -12.26
N LYS A 77 11.90 3.35 -13.38
CA LYS A 77 10.93 2.26 -13.52
C LYS A 77 11.52 0.92 -13.07
N LEU A 78 12.71 0.55 -13.56
CA LEU A 78 13.39 -0.68 -13.17
C LEU A 78 13.59 -0.74 -11.65
N ARG A 79 14.12 0.32 -11.04
CA ARG A 79 14.44 0.35 -9.61
C ARG A 79 13.19 0.29 -8.73
N ARG A 80 12.19 1.11 -9.02
CA ARG A 80 10.96 1.25 -8.21
C ARG A 80 10.07 0.03 -8.33
N GLU A 81 9.86 -0.47 -9.55
CA GLU A 81 9.05 -1.68 -9.76
C GLU A 81 9.74 -2.93 -9.21
N TRP A 82 11.08 -3.02 -9.29
CA TRP A 82 11.81 -4.10 -8.63
C TRP A 82 11.62 -4.05 -7.12
N GLN A 83 11.72 -2.88 -6.49
CA GLN A 83 11.46 -2.76 -5.05
C GLN A 83 10.04 -3.20 -4.69
N MET A 84 9.03 -2.70 -5.38
CA MET A 84 7.64 -3.07 -5.10
C MET A 84 7.42 -4.57 -5.28
N TYR A 85 7.94 -5.15 -6.37
CA TYR A 85 7.88 -6.60 -6.61
C TYR A 85 8.53 -7.38 -5.46
N ARG A 86 9.75 -7.02 -5.07
CA ARG A 86 10.48 -7.72 -4.00
C ARG A 86 9.77 -7.60 -2.67
N ALA A 87 9.27 -6.43 -2.31
CA ALA A 87 8.54 -6.25 -1.07
C ALA A 87 7.22 -7.05 -1.06
N PHE A 88 6.43 -6.94 -2.12
CA PHE A 88 5.14 -7.61 -2.23
C PHE A 88 5.27 -9.14 -2.23
N GLN A 89 6.16 -9.68 -3.08
CA GLN A 89 6.35 -11.14 -3.15
C GLN A 89 6.99 -11.70 -1.89
N THR A 90 7.86 -10.94 -1.20
CA THR A 90 8.40 -11.35 0.10
C THR A 90 7.28 -11.41 1.15
N MET A 91 6.38 -10.42 1.18
CA MET A 91 5.21 -10.47 2.06
C MET A 91 4.30 -11.67 1.77
N MET A 92 4.02 -11.97 0.50
CA MET A 92 3.23 -13.15 0.11
C MET A 92 3.91 -14.46 0.51
N THR A 93 5.25 -14.50 0.49
CA THR A 93 6.04 -15.68 0.88
C THR A 93 6.05 -15.88 2.39
N LEU A 94 6.23 -14.80 3.16
CA LEU A 94 6.33 -14.84 4.61
C LEU A 94 4.97 -14.99 5.30
N HIS A 95 3.91 -14.50 4.67
CA HIS A 95 2.60 -14.39 5.29
C HIS A 95 1.51 -14.90 4.35
N ARG A 96 0.71 -15.85 4.85
CA ARG A 96 -0.49 -16.29 4.16
C ARG A 96 -1.62 -15.28 4.35
N MET A 97 -1.93 -14.54 3.29
CA MET A 97 -3.05 -13.60 3.22
C MET A 97 -4.30 -14.32 2.72
N ASP A 98 -5.49 -13.94 3.19
CA ASP A 98 -6.75 -14.31 2.51
C ASP A 98 -7.07 -13.31 1.38
N ILE A 99 -6.71 -12.04 1.59
CA ILE A 99 -7.10 -10.94 0.73
C ILE A 99 -6.09 -9.78 0.73
N VAL A 100 -5.96 -9.13 -0.42
CA VAL A 100 -5.13 -7.95 -0.64
C VAL A 100 -5.99 -6.82 -1.22
N PHE A 101 -5.81 -5.61 -0.70
CA PHE A 101 -6.45 -4.40 -1.21
C PHE A 101 -5.41 -3.41 -1.70
N VAL A 102 -5.62 -2.85 -2.90
CA VAL A 102 -4.81 -1.78 -3.49
C VAL A 102 -5.66 -0.51 -3.57
N LEU A 103 -5.29 0.51 -2.81
CA LEU A 103 -6.10 1.69 -2.53
C LEU A 103 -5.78 2.86 -3.46
N GLY A 104 -5.98 2.65 -4.77
CA GLY A 104 -5.83 3.68 -5.79
C GLY A 104 -4.39 3.98 -6.17
N ASP A 105 -4.29 4.86 -7.17
CA ASP A 105 -3.07 5.27 -7.85
C ASP A 105 -2.18 4.08 -8.19
N VAL A 106 -2.82 3.12 -8.85
CA VAL A 106 -2.13 1.94 -9.37
C VAL A 106 -1.12 2.40 -10.42
N PHE A 107 -1.57 3.20 -11.38
CA PHE A 107 -0.75 3.69 -12.49
C PHE A 107 -0.44 5.17 -12.33
N ASP A 108 0.81 5.58 -12.58
CA ASP A 108 1.19 7.00 -12.51
C ASP A 108 0.53 7.84 -13.63
N GLU A 109 0.30 7.21 -14.77
CA GLU A 109 -0.18 7.85 -16.01
C GLU A 109 -1.45 7.19 -16.56
N GLY A 110 -2.19 6.47 -15.71
CA GLY A 110 -3.43 5.78 -16.10
C GLY A 110 -4.42 6.71 -16.81
N LYS A 111 -4.55 7.95 -16.33
CA LYS A 111 -5.39 9.00 -16.93
C LYS A 111 -4.93 9.48 -18.32
N TRP A 112 -3.67 9.29 -18.67
CA TRP A 112 -3.07 9.82 -19.92
C TRP A 112 -2.78 8.76 -20.98
N CYS A 113 -2.79 7.47 -20.61
CA CYS A 113 -2.46 6.38 -21.51
C CYS A 113 -3.59 6.06 -22.52
N GLY A 114 -3.20 5.54 -23.68
CA GLY A 114 -4.11 4.99 -24.69
C GLY A 114 -4.58 3.58 -24.34
N ALA A 115 -5.50 3.01 -25.14
CA ALA A 115 -6.09 1.69 -24.86
C ALA A 115 -5.03 0.56 -24.79
N ALA A 116 -4.14 0.47 -25.78
CA ALA A 116 -3.11 -0.58 -25.82
C ALA A 116 -2.10 -0.47 -24.67
N GLU A 117 -1.73 0.75 -24.31
CA GLU A 117 -0.84 1.02 -23.18
C GLU A 117 -1.49 0.70 -21.84
N PHE A 118 -2.79 0.99 -21.70
CA PHE A 118 -3.57 0.62 -20.52
C PHE A 118 -3.62 -0.90 -20.32
N GLU A 119 -3.86 -1.68 -21.38
CA GLU A 119 -3.79 -3.15 -21.34
C GLU A 119 -2.40 -3.67 -20.95
N TYR A 120 -1.34 -3.02 -21.45
CA TYR A 120 0.02 -3.33 -21.03
C TYR A 120 0.25 -3.04 -19.53
N TYR A 121 -0.24 -1.90 -19.03
CA TYR A 121 -0.15 -1.55 -17.61
C TYR A 121 -0.89 -2.55 -16.72
N ILE A 122 -2.09 -3.02 -17.11
CA ILE A 122 -2.83 -4.05 -16.37
C ILE A 122 -2.03 -5.35 -16.29
N LYS A 123 -1.49 -5.83 -17.41
CA LYS A 123 -0.64 -7.04 -17.43
C LYS A 123 0.57 -6.90 -16.53
N ARG A 124 1.23 -5.73 -16.57
CA ARG A 124 2.38 -5.41 -15.73
C ARG A 124 2.02 -5.39 -14.24
N PHE A 125 0.89 -4.79 -13.87
CA PHE A 125 0.38 -4.82 -12.51
C PHE A 125 0.18 -6.25 -12.00
N HIS A 126 -0.54 -7.09 -12.75
CA HIS A 126 -0.77 -8.47 -12.32
C HIS A 126 0.50 -9.33 -12.26
N SER A 127 1.52 -8.99 -13.04
CA SER A 127 2.84 -9.63 -12.97
C SER A 127 3.60 -9.24 -11.70
N LEU A 128 3.66 -7.95 -11.37
CA LEU A 128 4.38 -7.44 -10.20
C LEU A 128 3.69 -7.83 -8.88
N PHE A 129 2.36 -7.71 -8.85
CA PHE A 129 1.52 -7.95 -7.67
C PHE A 129 0.78 -9.29 -7.77
N TYR A 130 1.50 -10.33 -8.20
CA TYR A 130 0.96 -11.69 -8.30
C TYR A 130 0.57 -12.23 -6.91
N VAL A 131 -0.65 -12.78 -6.82
CA VAL A 131 -1.16 -13.45 -5.61
C VAL A 131 -1.42 -14.95 -5.87
N PRO A 132 -1.23 -15.83 -4.88
CA PRO A 132 -1.58 -17.25 -4.98
C PRO A 132 -3.09 -17.48 -5.22
N LYS A 133 -3.47 -18.66 -5.72
CA LYS A 133 -4.87 -19.00 -6.07
C LYS A 133 -5.87 -18.86 -4.91
N ASP A 134 -5.43 -19.07 -3.66
CA ASP A 134 -6.27 -18.95 -2.47
C ASP A 134 -6.33 -17.52 -1.91
N THR A 135 -5.59 -16.57 -2.50
CA THR A 135 -5.59 -15.15 -2.15
C THR A 135 -6.31 -14.34 -3.23
N ARG A 136 -7.13 -13.38 -2.82
CA ARG A 136 -7.80 -12.46 -3.76
C ARG A 136 -7.20 -11.07 -3.68
N ILE A 137 -7.05 -10.39 -4.82
CA ILE A 137 -6.64 -8.99 -4.88
C ILE A 137 -7.78 -8.12 -5.39
N TYR A 138 -8.05 -7.02 -4.70
CA TYR A 138 -9.07 -6.04 -5.08
C TYR A 138 -8.45 -4.65 -5.14
N VAL A 139 -8.86 -3.89 -6.14
CA VAL A 139 -8.35 -2.55 -6.40
C VAL A 139 -9.49 -1.56 -6.25
N VAL A 140 -9.17 -0.38 -5.73
CA VAL A 140 -9.98 0.85 -5.82
C VAL A 140 -9.24 1.80 -6.76
N ALA A 141 -9.96 2.62 -7.52
CA ALA A 141 -9.34 3.61 -8.38
C ALA A 141 -8.80 4.81 -7.60
N GLY A 142 -7.69 5.39 -8.05
CA GLY A 142 -7.22 6.71 -7.64
C GLY A 142 -7.22 7.75 -8.76
N ASN A 143 -6.83 8.99 -8.44
CA ASN A 143 -6.88 10.11 -9.37
C ASN A 143 -5.83 10.03 -10.49
N HIS A 144 -4.72 9.31 -10.31
CA HIS A 144 -3.77 9.03 -11.38
C HIS A 144 -4.26 7.95 -12.36
N ASP A 145 -5.15 7.07 -11.91
CA ASP A 145 -5.71 6.01 -12.75
C ASP A 145 -6.70 6.55 -13.80
N MET A 146 -7.57 7.49 -13.41
CA MET A 146 -8.67 7.98 -14.25
C MET A 146 -8.73 9.50 -14.40
N GLY A 147 -8.07 10.25 -13.52
CA GLY A 147 -8.14 11.70 -13.40
C GLY A 147 -8.74 12.12 -12.05
N PHE A 148 -8.45 13.37 -11.64
CA PHE A 148 -9.31 14.06 -10.67
C PHE A 148 -10.73 14.18 -11.22
N HIS A 149 -11.72 14.34 -10.34
CA HIS A 149 -13.14 14.34 -10.68
C HIS A 149 -13.47 15.10 -11.98
N TYR A 150 -13.06 16.37 -12.08
CA TYR A 150 -13.32 17.24 -13.24
C TYR A 150 -12.77 16.73 -14.59
N ALA A 151 -11.83 15.79 -14.57
CA ALA A 151 -11.16 15.23 -15.75
C ALA A 151 -11.57 13.78 -16.05
N ILE A 152 -12.42 13.16 -15.24
CA ILE A 152 -12.86 11.78 -15.48
C ILE A 152 -13.89 11.77 -16.61
N THR A 153 -13.65 10.93 -17.62
CA THR A 153 -14.60 10.69 -18.71
C THR A 153 -15.30 9.34 -18.56
N PRO A 154 -16.50 9.13 -19.14
CA PRO A 154 -17.16 7.83 -19.13
C PRO A 154 -16.28 6.70 -19.66
N TYR A 155 -15.47 6.98 -20.69
CA TYR A 155 -14.51 6.03 -21.23
C TYR A 155 -13.41 5.65 -20.21
N ARG A 156 -12.78 6.62 -19.54
CA ARG A 156 -11.73 6.35 -18.54
C ARG A 156 -12.27 5.56 -17.35
N ASN A 157 -13.47 5.92 -16.88
CA ASN A 157 -14.18 5.18 -15.84
C ASN A 157 -14.45 3.74 -16.28
N GLN A 158 -15.08 3.54 -17.44
CA GLN A 158 -15.47 2.20 -17.89
C GLN A 158 -14.28 1.29 -18.19
N ARG A 159 -13.22 1.82 -18.82
CA ARG A 159 -12.02 1.01 -19.10
C ARG A 159 -11.36 0.54 -17.81
N PHE A 160 -11.29 1.39 -16.78
CA PHE A 160 -10.71 1.02 -15.49
C PHE A 160 -11.55 -0.04 -14.77
N ILE A 161 -12.88 0.15 -14.74
CA ILE A 161 -13.81 -0.84 -14.20
C ILE A 161 -13.61 -2.19 -14.87
N ASN A 162 -13.52 -2.23 -16.20
CA ASN A 162 -13.39 -3.48 -16.96
C ASN A 162 -12.02 -4.13 -16.76
N GLY A 163 -10.94 -3.36 -16.93
CA GLY A 163 -9.56 -3.87 -16.89
C GLY A 163 -9.13 -4.31 -15.49
N MET A 164 -9.44 -3.51 -14.47
CA MET A 164 -9.07 -3.79 -13.08
C MET A 164 -10.15 -4.53 -12.30
N LYS A 165 -11.30 -4.82 -12.94
CA LYS A 165 -12.51 -5.37 -12.29
C LYS A 165 -12.85 -4.55 -11.03
N SER A 166 -12.87 -3.23 -11.15
CA SER A 166 -13.00 -2.29 -10.03
C SER A 166 -14.20 -1.34 -10.26
N PRO A 167 -15.45 -1.78 -9.97
CA PRO A 167 -16.62 -0.90 -10.06
C PRO A 167 -16.50 0.26 -9.06
N ASN A 168 -17.25 1.34 -9.29
CA ASN A 168 -17.22 2.53 -8.41
C ASN A 168 -17.64 2.23 -6.96
N VAL A 169 -18.49 1.23 -6.75
CA VAL A 169 -18.88 0.75 -5.43
C VAL A 169 -18.91 -0.76 -5.44
N ARG A 170 -18.30 -1.39 -4.43
CA ARG A 170 -18.35 -2.83 -4.20
C ARG A 170 -18.49 -3.14 -2.72
N ARG A 171 -19.49 -3.95 -2.37
CA ARG A 171 -19.49 -4.69 -1.11
C ARG A 171 -18.87 -6.06 -1.33
N LEU A 172 -17.88 -6.40 -0.51
CA LEU A 172 -17.31 -7.73 -0.41
C LEU A 172 -17.60 -8.29 0.98
N SER A 173 -17.94 -9.57 1.07
CA SER A 173 -18.17 -10.25 2.35
C SER A 173 -17.33 -11.52 2.39
N LEU A 174 -16.52 -11.66 3.43
CA LEU A 174 -15.67 -12.82 3.66
C LEU A 174 -15.71 -13.21 5.13
N ARG A 175 -16.24 -14.41 5.44
CA ARG A 175 -16.43 -14.89 6.81
C ARG A 175 -17.12 -13.82 7.68
N ASP A 176 -18.25 -13.31 7.17
CA ASP A 176 -19.08 -12.25 7.75
C ASP A 176 -18.37 -10.92 8.08
N ASN A 177 -17.15 -10.71 7.58
CA ASN A 177 -16.51 -9.41 7.53
C ASN A 177 -16.93 -8.69 6.25
N HIS A 178 -17.50 -7.49 6.37
CA HIS A 178 -17.91 -6.69 5.22
C HIS A 178 -16.89 -5.60 4.90
N PHE A 179 -16.42 -5.57 3.66
CA PHE A 179 -15.57 -4.52 3.13
C PHE A 179 -16.37 -3.73 2.09
N VAL A 180 -16.38 -2.41 2.19
CA VAL A 180 -17.04 -1.51 1.25
C VAL A 180 -15.96 -0.71 0.54
N LEU A 181 -15.78 -0.98 -0.75
CA LEU A 181 -14.80 -0.33 -1.61
C LEU A 181 -15.51 0.77 -2.39
N ILE A 182 -14.99 2.00 -2.34
CA ILE A 182 -15.60 3.16 -3.00
C ILE A 182 -14.55 3.92 -3.80
N ASN A 183 -14.85 4.19 -5.07
CA ASN A 183 -14.13 5.17 -5.87
C ASN A 183 -14.39 6.57 -5.29
N SER A 184 -13.39 7.14 -4.61
CA SER A 184 -13.53 8.43 -3.90
C SER A 184 -13.77 9.60 -4.84
N MET A 185 -13.33 9.54 -6.10
CA MET A 185 -13.59 10.60 -7.09
C MET A 185 -15.05 10.63 -7.56
N ALA A 186 -15.83 9.61 -7.21
CA ALA A 186 -17.28 9.56 -7.43
C ALA A 186 -18.08 10.20 -6.28
N LEU A 187 -17.41 10.69 -5.23
CA LEU A 187 -18.03 11.30 -4.04
C LEU A 187 -17.96 12.84 -4.08
N GLU A 188 -18.03 13.42 -5.28
CA GLU A 188 -17.97 14.88 -5.47
C GLU A 188 -19.19 15.61 -4.89
N GLY A 189 -20.36 14.97 -5.00
CA GLY A 189 -21.66 15.51 -4.57
C GLY A 189 -22.39 16.36 -5.62
N ASP A 190 -21.96 16.30 -6.89
CA ASP A 190 -22.52 17.11 -8.00
C ASP A 190 -23.55 16.35 -8.86
N GLY A 191 -23.81 15.07 -8.55
CA GLY A 191 -24.74 14.23 -9.32
C GLY A 191 -24.23 13.80 -10.69
N CYS A 192 -22.92 13.89 -10.96
CA CYS A 192 -22.31 13.47 -12.22
C CYS A 192 -22.62 12.02 -12.65
N PHE A 193 -22.26 11.66 -13.89
CA PHE A 193 -22.53 10.34 -14.46
C PHE A 193 -22.01 9.15 -13.63
N LEU A 194 -20.93 9.32 -12.86
CA LEU A 194 -20.43 8.30 -11.93
C LEU A 194 -20.86 8.53 -10.47
N CYS A 195 -21.23 9.76 -10.11
CA CYS A 195 -21.51 10.18 -8.75
C CYS A 195 -22.90 9.72 -8.31
N ARG A 196 -23.93 10.00 -9.12
CA ARG A 196 -25.31 9.59 -8.81
C ARG A 196 -25.47 8.06 -8.68
N PRO A 197 -24.92 7.23 -9.59
CA PRO A 197 -24.95 5.78 -9.40
C PRO A 197 -24.18 5.32 -8.15
N THR A 198 -23.09 6.00 -7.80
CA THR A 198 -22.30 5.70 -6.58
C THR A 198 -23.13 5.97 -5.34
N GLU A 199 -23.76 7.15 -5.22
CA GLU A 199 -24.67 7.47 -4.11
C GLU A 199 -25.77 6.42 -3.95
N ILE A 200 -26.43 6.03 -5.04
CA ILE A 200 -27.49 5.02 -5.02
C ILE A 200 -26.94 3.67 -4.52
N ALA A 201 -25.78 3.25 -5.01
CA ALA A 201 -25.16 1.98 -4.63
C ALA A 201 -24.71 1.96 -3.16
N VAL A 202 -24.12 3.05 -2.66
CA VAL A 202 -23.72 3.17 -1.25
C VAL A 202 -24.96 3.17 -0.34
N ASN A 203 -26.01 3.93 -0.68
CA ASN A 203 -27.26 3.93 0.09
C ASN A 203 -27.94 2.56 0.09
N LYS A 204 -27.87 1.81 -1.02
CA LYS A 204 -28.33 0.42 -1.06
C LYS A 204 -27.55 -0.48 -0.09
N ILE A 205 -26.22 -0.38 -0.08
CA ILE A 205 -25.39 -1.12 0.88
C ILE A 205 -25.72 -0.73 2.33
N ALA A 206 -25.93 0.56 2.60
CA ALA A 206 -26.36 1.04 3.91
C ALA A 206 -27.72 0.45 4.33
N LYS A 207 -28.70 0.40 3.41
CA LYS A 207 -30.00 -0.25 3.66
C LYS A 207 -29.83 -1.74 3.95
N ASP A 208 -29.03 -2.46 3.15
CA ASP A 208 -28.73 -3.89 3.35
C ASP A 208 -28.11 -4.14 4.75
N LEU A 209 -27.16 -3.32 5.18
CA LEU A 209 -26.51 -3.41 6.49
C LEU A 209 -27.49 -3.12 7.64
N LYS A 210 -28.35 -2.10 7.50
CA LYS A 210 -29.40 -1.78 8.48
C LYS A 210 -30.39 -2.94 8.62
N CYS A 211 -30.81 -3.53 7.51
CA CYS A 211 -31.67 -4.72 7.51
C CYS A 211 -31.00 -5.93 8.17
N ALA A 212 -29.72 -6.18 7.89
CA ALA A 212 -28.97 -7.25 8.55
C ALA A 212 -28.84 -7.07 10.06
N ARG A 213 -28.80 -5.81 10.53
CA ARG A 213 -28.82 -5.44 11.95
C ARG A 213 -30.24 -5.51 12.56
N ARG A 214 -31.27 -5.83 11.76
CA ARG A 214 -32.69 -5.80 12.14
C ARG A 214 -33.17 -4.42 12.60
N ILE A 215 -32.63 -3.37 12.00
CA ILE A 215 -33.02 -1.98 12.24
C ILE A 215 -33.84 -1.49 11.04
N GLY A 216 -35.14 -1.24 11.26
CA GLY A 216 -36.09 -0.74 10.26
C GLY A 216 -37.15 -1.77 9.86
N ASN A 217 -38.33 -1.26 9.47
CA ASN A 217 -39.53 -2.10 9.21
C ASN A 217 -39.70 -2.52 7.74
N ASP A 218 -38.86 -2.00 6.83
CA ASP A 218 -39.00 -2.14 5.37
C ASP A 218 -37.85 -2.95 4.75
N CYS A 219 -37.71 -4.19 5.21
CA CYS A 219 -36.70 -5.15 4.73
C CYS A 219 -37.31 -6.23 3.81
N TYR A 220 -38.23 -5.82 2.92
CA TYR A 220 -38.81 -6.70 1.92
C TYR A 220 -37.78 -7.03 0.83
N ASN A 221 -37.73 -8.30 0.42
CA ASN A 221 -36.64 -8.96 -0.31
C ASN A 221 -35.37 -9.14 0.52
N THR A 222 -35.29 -10.32 1.16
CA THR A 222 -34.14 -10.98 1.79
C THR A 222 -32.81 -10.22 1.67
N SER A 223 -32.36 -9.63 2.77
CA SER A 223 -31.03 -9.05 2.91
C SER A 223 -29.97 -10.04 2.43
N ALA A 224 -29.15 -9.65 1.45
CA ALA A 224 -28.03 -10.45 0.93
C ALA A 224 -26.84 -10.56 1.91
N ILE A 225 -27.08 -10.32 3.20
CA ILE A 225 -26.11 -10.36 4.30
C ILE A 225 -26.68 -11.32 5.35
N SER A 226 -26.02 -12.47 5.51
CA SER A 226 -26.39 -13.54 6.45
C SER A 226 -26.22 -13.10 7.91
N ARG A 227 -25.11 -12.41 8.19
CA ARG A 227 -24.77 -11.93 9.53
C ARG A 227 -24.18 -10.54 9.42
N TYR A 228 -24.68 -9.63 10.26
CA TYR A 228 -24.21 -8.27 10.32
C TYR A 228 -22.83 -8.17 10.99
N SER A 229 -21.97 -7.32 10.42
CA SER A 229 -20.83 -6.70 11.10
C SER A 229 -20.71 -5.24 10.65
N ARG A 230 -20.15 -4.36 11.50
CA ARG A 230 -19.80 -3.00 11.06
C ARG A 230 -18.77 -3.09 9.92
N PRO A 231 -18.97 -2.38 8.79
CA PRO A 231 -18.13 -2.55 7.63
C PRO A 231 -16.73 -1.93 7.84
N ILE A 232 -15.77 -2.39 7.04
CA ILE A 232 -14.50 -1.70 6.79
C ILE A 232 -14.66 -0.89 5.51
N LEU A 233 -14.46 0.42 5.59
CA LEU A 233 -14.51 1.31 4.44
C LEU A 233 -13.13 1.42 3.80
N LEU A 234 -13.05 1.20 2.49
CA LEU A 234 -11.83 1.21 1.70
C LEU A 234 -11.99 2.18 0.53
N GLN A 235 -11.09 3.14 0.43
CA GLN A 235 -11.14 4.16 -0.62
C GLN A 235 -9.74 4.69 -0.90
N HIS A 236 -9.59 5.55 -1.90
CA HIS A 236 -8.29 6.16 -2.20
C HIS A 236 -8.10 7.47 -1.42
N TYR A 237 -8.98 8.46 -1.57
CA TYR A 237 -8.87 9.70 -0.79
C TYR A 237 -9.16 9.46 0.69
N PRO A 238 -8.42 10.07 1.62
CA PRO A 238 -8.78 10.05 3.03
C PRO A 238 -10.11 10.76 3.27
N MET A 239 -10.72 10.46 4.42
CA MET A 239 -11.86 11.24 4.92
C MET A 239 -11.45 12.69 5.17
N TYR A 240 -12.44 13.57 5.24
CA TYR A 240 -12.20 14.99 5.48
C TYR A 240 -11.33 15.23 6.72
N ARG A 241 -10.27 16.01 6.51
CA ARG A 241 -9.44 16.62 7.55
C ARG A 241 -8.81 17.88 7.01
N GLU A 242 -8.58 18.86 7.89
CA GLU A 242 -8.04 20.17 7.49
C GLU A 242 -6.61 20.09 6.95
N SER A 243 -5.80 19.18 7.48
CA SER A 243 -4.40 18.95 7.09
C SER A 243 -3.89 17.65 7.70
N ASP A 244 -2.61 17.35 7.47
CA ASP A 244 -1.89 16.23 8.08
C ASP A 244 -1.17 16.61 9.39
N GLU A 245 -1.41 17.81 9.95
CA GLU A 245 -0.71 18.33 11.14
C GLU A 245 -0.77 17.38 12.35
N ILE A 246 -1.94 16.77 12.57
CA ILE A 246 -2.18 15.84 13.68
C ILE A 246 -1.58 14.44 13.49
N CYS A 247 -1.12 14.11 12.28
CA CYS A 247 -0.57 12.80 12.00
C CYS A 247 0.73 12.59 12.79
N ASN A 248 0.97 11.39 13.30
CA ASN A 248 2.11 11.08 14.17
C ASN A 248 2.66 9.67 13.93
N GLU A 249 2.95 9.37 12.67
CA GLU A 249 3.41 8.05 12.21
C GLU A 249 4.88 8.11 11.78
N LEU A 250 5.63 7.00 11.82
CA LEU A 250 7.04 6.99 11.38
C LEU A 250 7.19 7.34 9.89
N ASP A 251 6.16 7.05 9.10
CA ASP A 251 6.03 7.35 7.68
C ASP A 251 5.12 8.58 7.43
N GLN A 252 4.95 9.46 8.42
CA GLN A 252 4.21 10.71 8.22
C GLN A 252 4.87 11.64 7.18
N ALA A 253 4.11 12.66 6.77
CA ALA A 253 4.64 13.73 5.94
C ALA A 253 5.67 14.58 6.72
N PRO A 254 6.66 15.20 6.07
CA PRO A 254 7.49 16.24 6.68
C PRO A 254 6.64 17.37 7.30
N ASP A 255 7.10 17.99 8.38
CA ASP A 255 6.32 18.99 9.14
C ASP A 255 5.84 20.16 8.27
N GLU A 256 6.67 20.61 7.33
CA GLU A 256 6.32 21.66 6.37
C GLU A 256 5.12 21.28 5.47
N LEU A 257 5.02 20.01 5.09
CA LEU A 257 3.91 19.50 4.27
C LEU A 257 2.67 19.21 5.12
N LYS A 258 2.85 18.79 6.38
CA LYS A 258 1.74 18.50 7.30
C LYS A 258 0.88 19.72 7.61
N ALA A 259 1.50 20.90 7.67
CA ALA A 259 0.81 22.16 7.95
C ALA A 259 -0.01 22.69 6.76
N ILE A 260 0.20 22.15 5.55
CA ILE A 260 -0.54 22.58 4.36
C ILE A 260 -1.99 22.14 4.47
N LYS A 261 -2.90 23.10 4.34
CA LYS A 261 -4.33 22.82 4.35
C LYS A 261 -4.75 22.02 3.12
N PHE A 262 -5.52 20.98 3.36
CA PHE A 262 -6.12 20.16 2.30
C PHE A 262 -7.24 20.91 1.61
N ARG A 263 -7.34 20.72 0.29
CA ARG A 263 -8.52 21.11 -0.47
C ARG A 263 -9.46 19.91 -0.50
N GLU A 264 -10.70 20.17 -0.13
CA GLU A 264 -11.77 19.19 -0.29
C GLU A 264 -11.89 18.77 -1.75
N ARG A 265 -12.21 17.49 -1.98
CA ARG A 265 -12.38 16.86 -3.31
C ARG A 265 -11.06 16.71 -4.10
N TRP A 266 -9.92 17.07 -3.50
CA TRP A 266 -8.59 16.89 -4.07
C TRP A 266 -7.72 16.04 -3.17
N GLU A 267 -7.29 16.57 -2.02
CA GLU A 267 -6.42 15.85 -1.07
C GLU A 267 -7.21 14.97 -0.09
N CYS A 268 -8.50 15.26 0.09
CA CYS A 268 -9.43 14.50 0.92
C CYS A 268 -10.86 14.59 0.37
N LEU A 269 -11.75 13.72 0.87
CA LEU A 269 -13.19 13.88 0.61
C LEU A 269 -13.71 15.21 1.16
N SER A 270 -14.85 15.68 0.63
CA SER A 270 -15.53 16.82 1.26
C SER A 270 -16.02 16.46 2.66
N LYS A 271 -16.23 17.49 3.49
CA LYS A 271 -16.79 17.31 4.83
C LYS A 271 -18.17 16.64 4.76
N GLU A 272 -19.00 17.05 3.80
CA GLU A 272 -20.35 16.51 3.61
C GLU A 272 -20.31 15.03 3.22
N ALA A 273 -19.48 14.66 2.25
CA ALA A 273 -19.34 13.26 1.83
C ALA A 273 -18.80 12.38 2.96
N SER A 274 -17.86 12.92 3.74
CA SER A 274 -17.28 12.21 4.89
C SER A 274 -18.33 11.94 5.96
N GLU A 275 -19.09 12.96 6.37
CA GLU A 275 -20.15 12.78 7.37
C GLU A 275 -21.26 11.85 6.87
N GLN A 276 -21.66 11.97 5.60
CA GLN A 276 -22.66 11.10 5.01
C GLN A 276 -22.23 9.62 5.08
N LEU A 277 -20.97 9.31 4.72
CA LEU A 277 -20.46 7.94 4.80
C LEU A 277 -20.40 7.42 6.24
N LEU A 278 -19.93 8.25 7.18
CA LEU A 278 -19.90 7.89 8.60
C LEU A 278 -21.30 7.59 9.14
N ASP A 279 -22.31 8.37 8.74
CA ASP A 279 -23.71 8.20 9.15
C ASP A 279 -24.37 6.95 8.58
N ILE A 280 -24.26 6.75 7.26
CA ILE A 280 -25.04 5.69 6.61
C ILE A 280 -24.38 4.32 6.74
N LEU A 281 -23.03 4.26 6.80
CA LEU A 281 -22.30 2.99 6.88
C LEU A 281 -21.87 2.65 8.30
N ASN A 282 -21.65 3.64 9.17
CA ASN A 282 -21.09 3.45 10.52
C ASN A 282 -19.90 2.47 10.55
N PRO A 283 -18.83 2.72 9.76
CA PRO A 283 -17.71 1.79 9.64
C PRO A 283 -16.98 1.63 10.97
N ARG A 284 -16.31 0.50 11.17
CA ARG A 284 -15.43 0.26 12.34
C ARG A 284 -13.96 0.54 12.08
N LEU A 285 -13.58 0.60 10.81
CA LEU A 285 -12.25 0.91 10.32
C LEU A 285 -12.38 1.56 8.94
N ILE A 286 -11.57 2.58 8.68
CA ILE A 286 -11.40 3.20 7.37
C ILE A 286 -9.92 3.04 6.97
N VAL A 287 -9.68 2.64 5.72
CA VAL A 287 -8.33 2.57 5.17
C VAL A 287 -8.28 3.30 3.83
N ALA A 288 -7.36 4.24 3.72
CA ALA A 288 -7.17 5.14 2.57
C ALA A 288 -5.69 5.24 2.15
N GLY A 289 -5.43 5.93 1.04
CA GLY A 289 -4.10 6.22 0.49
C GLY A 289 -3.96 7.69 0.09
N HIS A 290 -3.51 7.96 -1.14
CA HIS A 290 -3.50 9.27 -1.81
C HIS A 290 -2.43 10.27 -1.34
N THR A 291 -2.28 10.52 -0.03
CA THR A 291 -1.34 11.54 0.45
C THR A 291 0.13 11.10 0.39
N HIS A 292 0.38 9.84 -0.01
CA HIS A 292 1.68 9.16 0.02
C HIS A 292 2.32 9.06 1.40
N HIS A 293 1.62 9.48 2.46
CA HIS A 293 2.15 9.61 3.81
C HIS A 293 1.23 8.93 4.83
N GLY A 294 1.86 8.32 5.83
CA GLY A 294 1.18 7.62 6.89
C GLY A 294 0.44 8.60 7.80
N CYS A 295 -0.86 8.39 7.99
CA CYS A 295 -1.63 9.12 8.99
C CYS A 295 -2.58 8.19 9.72
N ARG A 296 -2.82 8.52 10.99
CA ARG A 296 -3.82 7.87 11.82
C ARG A 296 -4.74 8.93 12.41
N ARG A 297 -6.05 8.74 12.24
CA ARG A 297 -7.07 9.67 12.75
C ARG A 297 -8.22 8.89 13.36
N ILE A 298 -8.84 9.45 14.39
CA ILE A 298 -10.10 8.95 14.93
C ILE A 298 -11.20 9.92 14.49
N HIS A 299 -12.24 9.38 13.88
CA HIS A 299 -13.47 10.10 13.55
C HIS A 299 -14.53 9.80 14.58
N ARG A 300 -15.30 10.84 14.95
CA ARG A 300 -16.24 10.79 16.08
C ARG A 300 -15.46 10.36 17.33
N ASP A 301 -15.78 9.21 17.90
CA ASP A 301 -15.13 8.75 19.14
C ASP A 301 -14.37 7.42 18.97
N ASP A 302 -14.75 6.58 18.00
CA ASP A 302 -14.27 5.20 17.91
C ASP A 302 -13.86 4.73 16.50
N ILE A 303 -14.07 5.56 15.46
CA ILE A 303 -13.85 5.15 14.07
C ILE A 303 -12.43 5.49 13.66
N LEU A 304 -11.57 4.47 13.66
CA LEU A 304 -10.19 4.60 13.26
C LEU A 304 -10.06 4.69 11.74
N GLU A 305 -9.38 5.72 11.25
CA GLU A 305 -8.88 5.83 9.88
C GLU A 305 -7.36 5.65 9.85
N PHE A 306 -6.89 4.80 8.93
CA PHE A 306 -5.50 4.77 8.48
C PHE A 306 -5.39 5.30 7.06
N THR A 307 -4.55 6.31 6.86
CA THR A 307 -4.02 6.65 5.55
C THR A 307 -2.66 5.96 5.42
N ILE A 308 -2.52 5.04 4.46
CA ILE A 308 -1.30 4.28 4.22
C ILE A 308 -0.39 5.11 3.32
N SER A 309 0.90 5.14 3.63
CA SER A 309 1.88 5.75 2.74
C SER A 309 2.00 5.00 1.41
N SER A 310 2.63 5.64 0.42
CA SER A 310 2.87 4.99 -0.85
C SER A 310 3.69 3.71 -0.69
N PHE A 311 3.38 2.70 -1.51
CA PHE A 311 4.12 1.45 -1.58
C PHE A 311 5.42 1.55 -2.41
N SER A 312 5.75 2.73 -2.95
CA SER A 312 6.85 2.95 -3.89
C SER A 312 7.94 3.87 -3.32
N TRP A 313 9.21 3.48 -3.48
CA TRP A 313 10.33 4.38 -3.17
C TRP A 313 10.35 5.67 -4.00
N ARG A 314 9.56 5.78 -5.08
CA ARG A 314 9.51 7.00 -5.89
C ARG A 314 8.85 8.14 -5.13
N ASN A 315 7.84 7.81 -4.34
CA ASN A 315 7.01 8.76 -3.64
C ASN A 315 7.50 8.98 -2.20
N LYS A 316 8.20 7.99 -1.62
CA LYS A 316 8.69 8.08 -0.23
C LYS A 316 9.89 7.17 0.04
N VAL A 317 10.85 7.65 0.83
CA VAL A 317 12.07 6.90 1.19
C VAL A 317 11.80 5.70 2.12
N ASN A 318 10.79 5.78 2.98
CA ASN A 318 10.39 4.77 3.97
C ASN A 318 8.93 4.31 3.76
N PRO A 319 8.62 3.67 2.63
CA PRO A 319 7.27 3.27 2.28
C PRO A 319 6.75 2.17 3.21
N SER A 320 5.44 2.04 3.31
CA SER A 320 4.79 1.12 4.24
C SER A 320 3.60 0.39 3.61
N LEU A 321 3.13 -0.63 4.34
CA LEU A 321 1.89 -1.36 4.07
C LEU A 321 1.15 -1.58 5.38
N LEU A 322 -0.14 -1.88 5.31
CA LEU A 322 -0.93 -2.26 6.48
C LEU A 322 -1.31 -3.74 6.39
N ILE A 323 -1.26 -4.45 7.50
CA ILE A 323 -1.87 -5.78 7.64
C ILE A 323 -2.92 -5.76 8.74
N GLY A 324 -3.96 -6.58 8.58
CA GLY A 324 -5.05 -6.66 9.54
C GLY A 324 -5.60 -8.06 9.77
N THR A 325 -6.00 -8.31 11.01
CA THR A 325 -6.75 -9.49 11.44
C THR A 325 -8.18 -9.07 11.73
N PHE A 326 -9.16 -9.72 11.10
CA PHE A 326 -10.58 -9.34 11.20
C PHE A 326 -11.49 -10.52 11.57
N THR A 327 -12.39 -10.29 12.51
CA THR A 327 -13.56 -11.12 12.79
C THR A 327 -14.81 -10.25 12.71
N PRO A 328 -16.03 -10.79 12.62
CA PRO A 328 -17.25 -9.96 12.57
C PRO A 328 -17.38 -8.98 13.75
N SER A 329 -16.90 -9.38 14.94
CA SER A 329 -16.98 -8.60 16.18
C SER A 329 -15.72 -7.78 16.52
N ASN A 330 -14.57 -8.03 15.90
CA ASN A 330 -13.30 -7.45 16.31
C ASN A 330 -12.33 -7.22 15.13
N TYR A 331 -11.36 -6.32 15.29
CA TYR A 331 -10.25 -6.20 14.37
C TYR A 331 -8.99 -5.72 15.07
N SER A 332 -7.85 -5.99 14.44
CA SER A 332 -6.56 -5.43 14.84
C SER A 332 -5.71 -5.23 13.60
N VAL A 333 -5.01 -4.10 13.53
CA VAL A 333 -4.19 -3.71 12.38
C VAL A 333 -2.79 -3.33 12.84
N SER A 334 -1.80 -3.60 11.99
CA SER A 334 -0.40 -3.23 12.21
C SER A 334 0.15 -2.68 10.91
N LYS A 335 0.84 -1.54 11.02
CA LYS A 335 1.64 -1.00 9.92
C LYS A 335 2.97 -1.76 9.87
N CYS A 336 3.41 -2.08 8.66
CA CYS A 336 4.68 -2.74 8.41
C CYS A 336 5.51 -1.90 7.45
N TYR A 337 6.76 -1.67 7.84
CA TYR A 337 7.69 -0.86 7.09
C TYR A 337 8.50 -1.74 6.14
N MET A 338 8.83 -1.17 4.98
CA MET A 338 9.69 -1.81 3.99
C MET A 338 11.14 -1.33 4.17
N PRO A 339 12.13 -1.97 3.53
CA PRO A 339 13.49 -1.44 3.53
C PRO A 339 13.50 0.04 3.11
N VAL A 340 14.24 0.87 3.83
CA VAL A 340 14.35 2.30 3.55
C VAL A 340 15.37 2.50 2.43
N GLU A 341 15.02 3.30 1.41
CA GLU A 341 15.87 3.46 0.22
C GLU A 341 17.27 3.98 0.59
N SER A 342 17.34 5.00 1.45
CA SER A 342 18.60 5.59 1.91
C SER A 342 19.47 4.57 2.63
N THR A 343 18.89 3.68 3.44
CA THR A 343 19.64 2.58 4.07
C THR A 343 20.25 1.64 3.02
N VAL A 344 19.50 1.27 1.99
CA VAL A 344 20.02 0.42 0.90
C VAL A 344 21.14 1.13 0.16
N MET A 345 20.98 2.42 -0.14
CA MET A 345 22.02 3.23 -0.80
C MET A 345 23.29 3.32 0.06
N VAL A 346 23.16 3.58 1.36
CA VAL A 346 24.30 3.62 2.30
C VAL A 346 25.02 2.28 2.34
N ILE A 347 24.30 1.15 2.38
CA ILE A 347 24.90 -0.19 2.36
C ILE A 347 25.70 -0.40 1.07
N TYR A 348 25.15 -0.03 -0.09
CA TYR A 348 25.89 -0.08 -1.35
C TYR A 348 27.16 0.77 -1.30
N THR A 349 27.04 2.05 -0.93
CA THR A 349 28.17 2.98 -0.92
C THR A 349 29.26 2.53 0.05
N CYS A 350 28.93 2.20 1.29
CA CYS A 350 29.90 1.72 2.28
C CYS A 350 30.57 0.42 1.83
N SER A 351 29.81 -0.53 1.28
CA SER A 351 30.36 -1.80 0.81
C SER A 351 31.31 -1.61 -0.37
N LEU A 352 30.95 -0.77 -1.34
CA LEU A 352 31.80 -0.45 -2.49
C LEU A 352 33.11 0.23 -2.06
N LEU A 353 33.05 1.16 -1.09
CA LEU A 353 34.23 1.78 -0.50
C LEU A 353 35.14 0.75 0.19
N CYS A 354 34.58 -0.16 0.99
CA CYS A 354 35.34 -1.24 1.63
C CYS A 354 36.00 -2.17 0.61
N ILE A 355 35.28 -2.54 -0.46
CA ILE A 355 35.81 -3.38 -1.54
C ILE A 355 36.95 -2.67 -2.27
N LEU A 356 36.82 -1.37 -2.56
CA LEU A 356 37.86 -0.57 -3.19
C LEU A 356 39.11 -0.48 -2.32
N ILE A 357 38.95 -0.21 -1.01
CA ILE A 357 40.07 -0.19 -0.05
C ILE A 357 40.76 -1.55 0.00
N TYR A 358 40.00 -2.65 0.09
CA TYR A 358 40.53 -4.00 0.06
C TYR A 358 41.36 -4.26 -1.22
N LEU A 359 40.83 -3.85 -2.39
CA LEU A 359 41.52 -4.00 -3.66
C LEU A 359 42.83 -3.20 -3.69
N ILE A 360 42.83 -1.94 -3.27
CA ILE A 360 44.03 -1.10 -3.18
C ILE A 360 45.09 -1.76 -2.30
N ILE A 361 44.71 -2.26 -1.12
CA ILE A 361 45.63 -2.93 -0.19
C ILE A 361 46.24 -4.20 -0.83
N LYS A 362 45.45 -4.99 -1.55
CA LYS A 362 45.92 -6.23 -2.19
C LYS A 362 46.72 -6.03 -3.47
N LEU A 363 46.48 -4.94 -4.20
CA LEU A 363 47.20 -4.59 -5.42
C LEU A 363 48.47 -3.76 -5.14
N ARG A 364 48.63 -3.19 -3.95
CA ARG A 364 49.84 -2.45 -3.57
C ARG A 364 51.06 -3.38 -3.69
N PRO A 365 52.11 -2.98 -4.44
CA PRO A 365 53.33 -3.79 -4.53
C PRO A 365 53.89 -3.99 -3.13
N ARG A 366 54.20 -5.23 -2.75
CA ARG A 366 55.03 -5.48 -1.57
C ARG A 366 56.38 -4.82 -1.86
N ARG A 367 56.67 -3.67 -1.24
CA ARG A 367 58.05 -3.19 -1.16
C ARG A 367 58.84 -4.29 -0.45
N HIS A 368 59.67 -5.01 -1.17
CA HIS A 368 60.70 -5.83 -0.54
C HIS A 368 61.55 -4.88 0.30
N VAL A 369 61.43 -4.97 1.62
CA VAL A 369 62.40 -4.38 2.54
C VAL A 369 63.66 -5.25 2.44
N TYR A 370 64.44 -5.02 1.38
CA TYR A 370 65.79 -5.56 1.22
C TYR A 370 66.66 -4.47 0.62
N SER A 371 67.11 -3.53 1.46
CA SER A 371 68.35 -2.75 1.27
C SER A 371 68.59 -1.74 2.40
N ARG A 372 68.79 -2.23 3.63
CA ARG A 372 69.50 -1.46 4.67
C ARG A 372 70.15 -2.39 5.70
N LEU A 373 71.07 -3.24 5.25
CA LEU A 373 71.99 -4.01 6.09
C LEU A 373 73.21 -4.49 5.27
N ARG A 374 73.80 -3.59 4.48
CA ARG A 374 75.08 -3.84 3.77
C ARG A 374 75.93 -2.57 3.63
N ARG A 375 75.98 -1.78 4.71
CA ARG A 375 76.89 -0.62 4.83
C ARG A 375 77.38 -0.42 6.27
N CYS A 376 77.79 -1.52 6.89
CA CYS A 376 78.62 -1.54 8.12
C CYS A 376 79.64 -2.67 7.94
N LEU A 377 80.47 -2.57 6.91
CA LEU A 377 81.72 -3.32 6.70
C LEU A 377 82.39 -2.57 5.54
N ASP A 378 83.05 -1.47 5.89
CA ASP A 378 84.24 -0.90 5.26
C ASP A 378 84.86 0.06 6.27
#